data_AF-A0A5Q0LR59-F1
#
_entry.id   AF-A0A5Q0LR59-F1
#
_cell.length_a   1.000
_cell.length_b   1.000
_cell.length_c   1.000
_cell.angle_alpha   90.00
_cell.angle_beta   90.00
_cell.angle_gamma   90.00
#
_symmetry.space_group_name_H-M   'P 1'
#
loop_
_entity.id
_entity.type
_entity.pdbx_description
1 polymer ?
#
loop_
_entity_poly.entity_id
_entity_poly.type
_entity_poly.pdbx_seq_one_letter_code
_entity_poly.pdbx_strand_id
1 'polypeptide(L)'
;MAARAVRVRLDGTASESDVGALKKWLEREKPLEELVRRGDLRIEERAGTDARGTPMGVGMDIVLVLIGAGAEILFKELLAQVKGAVRAWRDNRGSVENGDPPEARVDSVDPDER
;
A
#
# COMPACT_ATOMS: atom_id res chain seq x y z
N MET A 1 -13.09 15.23 10.80
CA MET A 1 -13.44 14.17 9.82
C MET A 1 -12.31 13.18 9.90
N ALA A 2 -12.57 11.92 10.22
CA ALA A 2 -11.55 10.88 10.19
C ALA A 2 -11.14 10.68 8.73
N ALA A 3 -9.89 11.00 8.39
CA ALA A 3 -9.39 10.58 7.09
C ALA A 3 -9.33 9.04 7.08
N ARG A 4 -9.52 8.42 5.92
CA ARG A 4 -9.42 6.96 5.81
C ARG A 4 -8.23 6.62 4.95
N ALA A 5 -7.37 5.76 5.49
CA ALA A 5 -6.19 5.30 4.79
C ALA A 5 -6.16 3.78 4.70
N VAL A 6 -5.54 3.30 3.64
CA VAL A 6 -5.21 1.89 3.46
C VAL A 6 -3.70 1.79 3.64
N ARG A 7 -3.27 0.97 4.60
CA ARG A 7 -1.86 0.64 4.82
C ARG A 7 -1.57 -0.68 4.15
N VAL A 8 -0.51 -0.70 3.34
CA VAL A 8 0.07 -1.92 2.77
C VAL A 8 1.41 -2.13 3.45
N ARG A 9 1.52 -3.25 4.15
CA ARG A 9 2.75 -3.69 4.80
C ARG A 9 3.30 -4.91 4.07
N LEU A 10 4.56 -4.84 3.69
CA LEU A 10 5.31 -6.01 3.26
C LEU A 10 5.97 -6.67 4.48
N ASP A 11 6.08 -8.00 4.46
CA ASP A 11 6.77 -8.74 5.51
C ASP A 11 8.28 -8.45 5.54
N GLY A 12 8.97 -8.98 6.55
CA GLY A 12 10.40 -8.74 6.75
C GLY A 12 11.32 -9.33 5.68
N THR A 13 10.78 -10.04 4.68
CA THR A 13 11.54 -10.53 3.53
C THR A 13 11.62 -9.51 2.39
N ALA A 14 10.83 -8.43 2.46
CA ALA A 14 10.85 -7.36 1.47
C ALA A 14 12.03 -6.40 1.63
N SER A 15 12.59 -6.01 0.49
CA SER A 15 13.64 -5.00 0.38
C SER A 15 13.06 -3.60 0.13
N GLU A 16 13.87 -2.55 0.31
CA GLU A 16 13.50 -1.17 -0.05
C GLU A 16 13.12 -1.05 -1.54
N SER A 17 13.79 -1.83 -2.40
CA SER A 17 13.49 -1.87 -3.83
C SER A 17 12.08 -2.43 -4.09
N ASP A 18 11.64 -3.41 -3.30
CA ASP A 18 10.29 -3.99 -3.40
C ASP A 18 9.21 -2.98 -3.02
N VAL A 19 9.46 -2.21 -1.97
CA VAL A 19 8.55 -1.14 -1.53
C VAL A 19 8.42 -0.08 -2.63
N GLY A 20 9.54 0.35 -3.21
CA GLY A 20 9.55 1.30 -4.33
C GLY A 20 8.90 0.75 -5.60
N ALA A 21 9.07 -0.54 -5.89
CA ALA A 21 8.44 -1.22 -7.02
C ALA A 21 6.92 -1.34 -6.83
N LEU A 22 6.47 -1.76 -5.65
CA LEU A 22 5.05 -1.86 -5.33
C LEU A 22 4.36 -0.50 -5.36
N LYS A 23 5.00 0.54 -4.83
CA LYS A 23 4.45 1.90 -4.94
C LYS A 23 4.26 2.31 -6.40
N LYS A 24 5.30 2.17 -7.23
CA LYS A 24 5.21 2.50 -8.67
C LYS A 24 4.14 1.68 -9.38
N TRP A 25 3.94 0.43 -8.96
CA TRP A 25 2.86 -0.41 -9.45
C TRP A 25 1.49 0.19 -9.09
N LEU A 26 1.27 0.53 -7.82
CA LEU A 26 0.02 1.13 -7.33
C LEU A 26 -0.26 2.50 -7.97
N GLU A 27 0.76 3.33 -8.20
CA GLU A 27 0.62 4.62 -8.90
C GLU A 27 0.24 4.47 -10.38
N ARG A 28 0.57 3.33 -11.00
CA ARG A 28 0.28 3.03 -12.41
C ARG A 28 -1.01 2.25 -12.62
N GLU A 29 -1.60 1.73 -11.55
CA GLU A 29 -2.85 0.99 -11.63
C GLU A 29 -3.96 1.97 -12.00
N LYS A 30 -4.48 1.89 -13.25
CA LYS A 30 -5.45 2.84 -13.83
C LYS A 30 -6.48 3.41 -12.85
N PRO A 31 -7.20 2.58 -12.07
CA PRO A 31 -8.21 3.12 -11.17
C PRO A 31 -7.64 3.87 -9.96
N LEU A 32 -6.45 3.52 -9.47
CA LEU A 32 -5.73 4.30 -8.46
C LEU A 32 -5.13 5.58 -9.06
N GLU A 33 -4.57 5.48 -10.27
CA GLU A 33 -4.03 6.60 -11.03
C GLU A 33 -5.11 7.68 -11.24
N GLU A 34 -6.34 7.30 -11.58
CA GLU A 34 -7.45 8.23 -11.74
C GLU A 34 -7.79 8.96 -10.44
N LEU A 35 -7.78 8.27 -9.30
CA LEU A 35 -8.05 8.88 -8.00
C LEU A 35 -6.91 9.84 -7.57
N VAL A 36 -5.66 9.47 -7.85
CA VAL A 36 -4.49 10.34 -7.62
C VAL A 36 -4.58 11.59 -8.50
N ARG A 37 -4.93 11.41 -9.78
CA ARG A 37 -5.06 12.50 -10.74
C ARG A 37 -6.19 13.47 -10.39
N ARG A 38 -7.29 12.97 -9.81
CA ARG A 38 -8.41 13.78 -9.31
C ARG A 38 -8.07 14.51 -8.01
N GLY A 39 -6.99 14.13 -7.33
CA GLY A 39 -6.60 14.66 -6.02
C GLY A 39 -7.35 14.04 -4.85
N ASP A 40 -8.11 12.98 -5.11
CA ASP A 40 -8.91 12.27 -4.10
C ASP A 40 -8.08 11.23 -3.32
N LEU A 41 -6.94 10.82 -3.87
CA LEU A 41 -6.03 9.81 -3.30
C LEU A 41 -4.59 10.31 -3.28
N ARG A 42 -3.87 10.02 -2.21
CA ARG A 42 -2.43 10.26 -2.10
C ARG A 42 -1.73 9.01 -1.60
N ILE A 43 -0.66 8.63 -2.27
CA ILE A 43 0.14 7.45 -1.95
C ILE A 43 1.46 7.91 -1.33
N GLU A 44 1.72 7.51 -0.09
CA GLU A 44 2.92 7.89 0.65
C GLU A 44 3.68 6.65 1.12
N GLU A 45 5.01 6.74 1.13
CA GLU A 45 5.87 5.78 1.84
C GLU A 45 6.08 6.31 3.25
N ARG A 46 5.87 5.47 4.26
CA ARG A 46 6.13 5.80 5.67
C ARG A 46 6.96 4.73 6.33
N ALA A 47 7.87 5.12 7.20
CA ALA A 47 8.51 4.17 8.11
C ALA A 47 7.43 3.54 9.01
N GLY A 48 7.36 2.21 9.03
CA GLY A 48 6.41 1.46 9.84
C GLY A 48 6.69 1.65 11.32
N THR A 49 5.64 1.88 12.11
CA THR A 49 5.76 2.19 13.54
C THR A 49 5.99 0.97 14.45
N ASP A 50 6.16 -0.24 13.89
CA ASP A 50 6.38 -1.46 14.69
C ASP A 50 7.83 -1.57 15.20
N ALA A 51 8.14 -0.70 16.16
CA ALA A 51 9.27 -0.84 17.06
C ALA A 51 8.93 -1.83 18.19
N ARG A 52 8.73 -3.12 17.87
CA ARG A 52 8.83 -4.22 18.84
C ARG A 52 9.53 -5.43 18.22
N GLY A 53 10.85 -5.29 18.12
CA GLY A 53 11.80 -6.40 18.13
C GLY A 53 11.69 -7.39 16.98
N THR A 54 12.31 -7.08 15.83
CA THR A 54 13.43 -7.85 15.25
C THR A 54 13.94 -7.09 14.00
N PRO A 55 15.24 -6.73 13.89
CA PRO A 55 15.76 -5.92 12.79
C PRO A 55 16.16 -6.79 11.58
N MET A 56 15.20 -7.52 11.00
CA MET A 56 15.42 -8.30 9.78
C MET A 56 14.26 -8.06 8.83
N GLY A 57 14.25 -6.88 8.19
CA GLY A 57 13.23 -6.46 7.23
C GLY A 57 13.07 -4.95 7.23
N VAL A 58 12.95 -4.37 6.04
CA VAL A 58 12.77 -2.93 5.87
C VAL A 58 11.37 -2.59 6.38
N GLY A 59 11.28 -2.03 7.59
CA GLY A 59 10.02 -1.60 8.20
C GLY A 59 9.45 -0.37 7.49
N MET A 60 9.00 -0.52 6.26
CA MET A 60 8.42 0.53 5.42
C MET A 60 7.02 0.11 4.99
N ASP A 61 6.06 0.99 5.27
CA ASP A 61 4.65 0.83 4.96
C ASP A 61 4.27 1.78 3.81
N ILE A 62 3.47 1.31 2.85
CA ILE A 62 2.85 2.17 1.83
C ILE A 62 1.47 2.56 2.34
N VAL A 63 1.22 3.85 2.47
CA VAL A 63 -0.05 4.39 2.99
C VAL A 63 -0.77 5.14 1.88
N LEU A 64 -1.97 4.68 1.55
CA LEU A 64 -2.86 5.30 0.59
C LEU A 64 -3.94 6.08 1.36
N VAL A 65 -3.89 7.42 1.30
CA VAL A 65 -4.76 8.33 2.05
C VAL A 65 -5.82 8.91 1.12
N LEU A 66 -7.10 8.75 1.46
CA LEU A 66 -8.19 9.42 0.76
C LEU A 66 -8.38 10.85 1.30
N ILE A 67 -8.34 11.84 0.40
CA ILE A 67 -8.37 13.28 0.71
C ILE A 67 -9.71 13.93 0.26
N GLY A 68 -10.51 13.24 -0.56
CA GLY A 68 -11.71 13.79 -1.20
C GLY A 68 -13.03 13.74 -0.38
N ALA A 69 -13.95 14.66 -0.71
CA ALA A 69 -15.33 14.69 -0.20
C ALA A 69 -16.14 13.53 -0.81
N GLY A 70 -15.98 12.34 -0.24
CA GLY A 70 -16.47 11.06 -0.80
C GLY A 70 -15.66 9.86 -0.32
N ALA A 71 -14.59 10.11 0.45
CA ALA A 71 -13.69 9.10 0.99
C ALA A 71 -14.42 7.90 1.64
N GLU A 72 -15.55 8.10 2.34
CA GLU A 72 -16.26 6.99 2.97
C GLU A 72 -16.84 5.98 1.99
N ILE A 73 -17.43 6.45 0.88
CA ILE A 73 -18.08 5.62 -0.13
C ILE A 73 -17.01 4.89 -0.95
N LEU A 74 -15.94 5.61 -1.31
CA LEU A 74 -14.84 5.11 -2.13
C LEU A 74 -13.91 4.17 -1.36
N PHE A 75 -13.92 4.19 -0.02
CA PHE A 75 -12.96 3.42 0.79
C PHE A 75 -13.04 1.90 0.58
N LYS A 76 -14.26 1.35 0.51
CA LYS A 76 -14.43 -0.11 0.33
C LYS A 76 -13.93 -0.57 -1.05
N GLU A 77 -14.19 0.25 -2.06
CA GLU A 77 -13.74 -0.01 -3.42
C GLU A 77 -12.21 0.12 -3.52
N LEU A 78 -11.63 1.18 -2.93
CA LEU A 78 -10.19 1.36 -2.80
C LEU A 78 -9.55 0.15 -2.12
N LEU A 79 -10.09 -0.32 -1.00
CA LEU A 79 -9.54 -1.45 -0.27
C LEU A 79 -9.55 -2.73 -1.12
N ALA A 80 -10.64 -3.01 -1.82
CA ALA A 80 -10.73 -4.17 -2.72
C ALA A 80 -9.74 -4.07 -3.88
N GLN A 81 -9.57 -2.86 -4.42
CA GLN A 81 -8.68 -2.57 -5.53
C GLN A 81 -7.21 -2.67 -5.15
N VAL A 82 -6.82 -2.11 -4.00
CA VAL A 82 -5.46 -2.24 -3.46
C VAL A 82 -5.14 -3.71 -3.19
N LYS A 83 -6.07 -4.48 -2.61
CA LYS A 83 -5.88 -5.93 -2.42
C LYS A 83 -5.67 -6.66 -3.76
N GLY A 84 -6.44 -6.31 -4.78
CA GLY A 84 -6.29 -6.87 -6.13
C GLY A 84 -4.95 -6.49 -6.77
N ALA A 85 -4.57 -5.22 -6.71
CA ALA A 85 -3.33 -4.71 -7.29
C ALA A 85 -2.08 -5.28 -6.60
N VAL A 86 -2.08 -5.36 -5.27
CA VAL A 86 -1.01 -5.99 -4.49
C VAL A 86 -0.87 -7.46 -4.84
N ARG A 87 -1.99 -8.19 -4.99
CA ARG A 87 -1.98 -9.59 -5.43
C ARG A 87 -1.41 -9.73 -6.84
N ALA A 88 -1.85 -8.89 -7.78
CA ALA A 88 -1.36 -8.92 -9.16
C ALA A 88 0.14 -8.60 -9.24
N TRP A 89 0.62 -7.63 -8.46
CA TRP A 89 2.04 -7.33 -8.32
C TRP A 89 2.81 -8.55 -7.77
N ARG A 90 2.29 -9.19 -6.73
CA ARG A 90 2.90 -10.37 -6.10
C ARG A 90 3.02 -11.55 -7.07
N ASP A 91 1.94 -11.83 -7.82
CA ASP A 91 1.88 -12.90 -8.81
C ASP A 91 2.84 -12.63 -9.98
N ASN A 92 2.99 -11.36 -10.39
CA ASN A 92 3.95 -10.94 -11.42
C ASN A 92 5.41 -11.05 -10.91
N ARG A 93 5.68 -10.61 -9.67
CA ARG A 93 7.01 -10.69 -9.06
C ARG A 93 7.50 -12.12 -8.93
N GLY A 94 6.63 -13.04 -8.48
CA GLY A 94 6.94 -14.47 -8.46
C GLY A 94 7.20 -15.09 -9.84
N SER A 95 6.76 -14.43 -10.92
CA SER A 95 7.04 -14.83 -12.31
C SER A 95 8.29 -14.16 -12.91
N VAL A 96 8.76 -13.04 -12.36
CA VAL A 96 9.86 -12.23 -12.91
C VAL A 96 11.17 -12.44 -12.13
N GLU A 97 11.11 -12.56 -10.81
CA GLU A 97 12.24 -12.96 -9.96
C GLU A 97 11.94 -14.32 -9.35
N ASN A 98 12.84 -15.30 -9.55
CA ASN A 98 12.78 -16.61 -8.90
C ASN A 98 13.03 -16.45 -7.40
N GLY A 99 12.00 -16.07 -6.65
CA GLY A 99 11.98 -15.98 -5.21
C GLY A 99 10.54 -15.87 -4.73
N ASP A 100 10.23 -16.45 -3.57
CA ASP A 100 8.90 -16.32 -2.98
C ASP A 100 8.59 -14.83 -2.79
N PRO A 101 7.45 -14.35 -3.32
CA PRO A 101 7.10 -12.96 -3.21
C PRO A 101 6.69 -12.65 -1.76
N PRO A 102 7.05 -11.47 -1.21
CA PRO A 102 6.86 -11.19 0.21
C PRO A 102 5.37 -11.24 0.54
N GLU A 103 5.01 -11.67 1.73
CA GLU A 103 3.64 -11.52 2.21
C GLU A 103 3.31 -10.03 2.31
N ALA A 104 2.19 -9.64 1.72
CA ALA A 104 1.67 -8.29 1.79
C ALA A 104 0.36 -8.29 2.59
N ARG A 105 0.29 -7.50 3.65
CA ARG A 105 -0.94 -7.26 4.43
C ARG A 105 -1.50 -5.91 4.09
N VAL A 106 -2.82 -5.87 3.89
CA VAL A 106 -3.56 -4.65 3.55
C VAL A 106 -4.58 -4.39 4.64
N ASP A 107 -4.30 -3.37 5.44
CA ASP A 107 -5.08 -2.99 6.60
C ASP A 107 -5.71 -1.60 6.42
N SER A 108 -6.92 -1.43 6.93
CA SER A 108 -7.55 -0.11 7.05
C SER A 108 -7.00 0.59 8.27
N VAL A 109 -6.46 1.80 8.12
CA VAL A 109 -5.92 2.61 9.22
C VAL A 109 -6.54 4.01 9.21
N ASP A 110 -6.70 4.59 10.39
CA ASP A 110 -6.93 6.03 10.51
C ASP A 110 -5.56 6.74 10.36
N PRO A 111 -5.37 7.63 9.37
CA PRO A 111 -4.09 8.28 9.14
C PRO A 111 -3.71 9.30 10.22
N ASP A 112 -4.62 9.65 11.13
CA ASP A 112 -4.37 10.48 12.31
C ASP A 112 -4.04 9.67 13.58
N GLU A 113 -4.17 8.33 13.57
CA GLU A 113 -3.64 7.48 14.64
C GLU A 113 -2.12 7.36 14.50
N ARG A 114 -1.44 8.22 15.26
CA ARG A 114 0.02 8.30 15.41
C ARG A 114 0.59 7.15 16.24
#